data_AF-A0A8F5BRE1-F1
#
_entry.id   AF-A0A8F5BRE1-F1
#
_cell.length_a   1.000
_cell.length_b   1.000
_cell.length_c   1.000
_cell.angle_alpha   90.00
_cell.angle_beta   90.00
_cell.angle_gamma   90.00
#
_symmetry.space_group_name_H-M   'P 1'
#
loop_
_entity.id
_entity.type
_entity.pdbx_description
1 polymer ?
#
loop_
_entity_poly.entity_id
_entity_poly.type
_entity_poly.pdbx_seq_one_letter_code
_entity_poly.pdbx_strand_id
1 'polypeptide(L)'
;MKEESYQLLEYVIEHSLEGTFTALETSNGTQIVLAKEDPHTLTAILCIDGIAKRITKRFTRTTVHKAIYELIDEIENMISQPIEELKISQRVSFENCIEERGEEEKSKRRKRERPKPPSIDEYKRIEIPQKHIIPLLHLGEKKYLSLTLELGVIDIMELPSSSPIIVERNQVTPYKIREMRTVYNVLSLFKLDRFNTSNPFSIISLNGKSLTFFTALYNDVELLGQTSVTMLQRNLKLVRHEVTMFSVSKKGSLHTEEVEILNNKNSLDRNNVKVGLFLRTDDGNIVQIGDINLGELHEKNVFTVNEYIYSSLYIMRNEDYSFFDNILMKLLNTYIAKSNYSRLTKDIIERETNVNYSIPIVMRTLTNHIELANPILYWYSKEILNSDEICTNCPITEYVNKLNEFLNNYVKLGYFKSVFL
;
A
#
# COMPACT_ATOMS: atom_id res chain seq x y z
N MET A 1 -1.47 30.11 16.02
CA MET A 1 -1.16 29.27 17.21
C MET A 1 -2.49 28.71 17.73
N LYS A 2 -2.56 27.42 18.10
CA LYS A 2 -3.82 26.72 18.49
C LYS A 2 -3.97 26.52 20.01
N GLU A 3 -3.08 27.12 20.79
CA GLU A 3 -2.82 26.74 22.18
C GLU A 3 -3.97 27.11 23.12
N GLU A 4 -4.64 28.26 22.91
CA GLU A 4 -5.80 28.67 23.72
C GLU A 4 -7.04 27.81 23.45
N SER A 5 -7.30 27.49 22.17
CA SER A 5 -8.38 26.59 21.78
C SER A 5 -8.16 25.16 22.30
N TYR A 6 -6.90 24.68 22.28
CA TYR A 6 -6.53 23.39 22.85
C TYR A 6 -6.81 23.34 24.36
N GLN A 7 -6.34 24.34 25.12
CA GLN A 7 -6.49 24.38 26.58
C GLN A 7 -7.96 24.39 27.01
N LEU A 8 -8.81 25.14 26.29
CA LEU A 8 -10.24 25.16 26.60
C LEU A 8 -10.90 23.79 26.31
N LEU A 9 -10.57 23.16 25.19
CA LEU A 9 -11.11 21.84 24.84
C LEU A 9 -10.63 20.76 25.80
N GLU A 10 -9.35 20.78 26.18
CA GLU A 10 -8.78 19.89 27.19
C GLU A 10 -9.52 20.04 28.53
N TYR A 11 -9.68 21.28 29.00
CA TYR A 11 -10.43 21.57 30.22
C TYR A 11 -11.86 21.03 30.17
N VAL A 12 -12.59 21.30 29.08
CA VAL A 12 -13.98 20.84 28.91
C VAL A 12 -14.03 19.31 28.89
N ILE A 13 -13.14 18.64 28.17
CA ILE A 13 -13.11 17.18 28.06
C ILE A 13 -12.83 16.53 29.41
N GLU A 14 -11.90 17.07 30.19
CA GLU A 14 -11.52 16.50 31.49
C GLU A 14 -12.59 16.74 32.56
N HIS A 15 -13.25 17.90 32.56
CA HIS A 15 -14.09 18.34 33.67
C HIS A 15 -15.60 18.24 33.42
N SER A 16 -16.04 18.02 32.17
CA SER A 16 -17.46 17.82 31.87
C SER A 16 -17.95 16.42 32.28
N LEU A 17 -19.22 16.34 32.68
CA LEU A 17 -19.89 15.08 32.99
C LEU A 17 -20.40 14.41 31.71
N GLU A 18 -20.52 13.09 31.74
CA GLU A 18 -21.12 12.32 30.64
C GLU A 18 -22.56 12.79 30.37
N GLY A 19 -22.94 12.85 29.09
CA GLY A 19 -24.25 13.33 28.65
C GLY A 19 -24.44 14.85 28.72
N THR A 20 -23.41 15.61 29.08
CA THR A 20 -23.49 17.09 29.09
C THR A 20 -23.10 17.69 27.76
N PHE A 21 -23.68 18.86 27.48
CA PHE A 21 -23.43 19.65 26.29
C PHE A 21 -22.77 20.97 26.68
N THR A 22 -21.68 21.31 26.01
CA THR A 22 -20.99 22.60 26.15
C THR A 22 -21.09 23.36 24.85
N ALA A 23 -21.68 24.55 24.91
CA ALA A 23 -21.73 25.46 23.78
C ALA A 23 -20.43 26.26 23.69
N LEU A 24 -19.81 26.23 22.52
CA LEU A 24 -18.61 26.96 22.16
C LEU A 24 -18.88 27.87 20.96
N GLU A 25 -18.09 28.94 20.86
CA GLU A 25 -18.13 29.88 19.76
C GLU A 25 -16.70 30.25 19.35
N THR A 26 -16.44 30.24 18.05
CA THR A 26 -15.18 30.72 17.47
C THR A 26 -15.15 32.25 17.47
N SER A 27 -13.97 32.86 17.32
CA SER A 27 -13.81 34.32 17.19
C SER A 27 -14.66 34.95 16.08
N ASN A 28 -15.02 34.17 15.06
CA ASN A 28 -15.76 34.61 13.88
C ASN A 28 -17.27 34.33 13.98
N GLY A 29 -17.75 33.92 15.16
CA GLY A 29 -19.17 33.72 15.45
C GLY A 29 -19.73 32.35 15.04
N THR A 30 -18.90 31.40 14.60
CA THR A 30 -19.35 30.03 14.35
C THR A 30 -19.61 29.31 15.66
N GLN A 31 -20.83 28.82 15.85
CA GLN A 31 -21.27 28.10 17.05
C GLN A 31 -21.04 26.59 16.92
N ILE A 32 -20.52 25.99 17.99
CA ILE A 32 -20.18 24.58 18.10
C ILE A 32 -20.81 24.06 19.39
N VAL A 33 -21.48 22.90 19.35
CA VAL A 33 -21.94 22.20 20.55
C VAL A 33 -21.09 20.95 20.73
N LEU A 34 -20.36 20.90 21.83
CA LEU A 34 -19.63 19.72 22.26
C LEU A 34 -20.51 18.86 23.16
N ALA A 35 -20.64 17.59 22.83
CA ALA A 35 -21.30 16.57 23.63
C ALA A 35 -20.26 15.55 24.11
N LYS A 36 -20.17 15.36 25.43
CA LYS A 36 -19.37 14.26 26.00
C LYS A 36 -20.26 13.03 26.12
N GLU A 37 -20.12 12.10 25.20
CA GLU A 37 -20.99 10.91 25.14
C GLU A 37 -20.61 9.89 26.21
N ASP A 38 -19.31 9.68 26.43
CA ASP A 38 -18.74 8.80 27.46
C ASP A 38 -17.32 9.31 27.86
N PRO A 39 -16.59 8.70 28.80
CA PRO A 39 -15.25 9.16 29.23
C PRO A 39 -14.20 9.27 28.13
N HIS A 40 -14.42 8.61 27.00
CA HIS A 40 -13.48 8.38 25.92
C HIS A 40 -14.03 8.80 24.55
N THR A 41 -15.21 9.41 24.51
CA THR A 41 -15.89 9.83 23.27
C THR A 41 -16.40 11.26 23.40
N LEU A 42 -15.98 12.11 22.47
CA LEU A 42 -16.44 13.49 22.32
C LEU A 42 -17.05 13.68 20.93
N THR A 43 -18.21 14.31 20.86
CA THR A 43 -18.86 14.68 19.61
C THR A 43 -19.00 16.20 19.53
N ALA A 44 -18.45 16.81 18.48
CA ALA A 44 -18.72 18.19 18.12
C ALA A 44 -19.84 18.27 17.09
N ILE A 45 -20.79 19.17 17.31
CA ILE A 45 -21.93 19.43 16.43
C ILE A 45 -21.84 20.88 15.99
N LEU A 46 -21.88 21.11 14.69
CA LEU A 46 -21.83 22.46 14.13
C LEU A 46 -22.79 22.56 12.95
N CYS A 47 -23.35 23.75 12.74
CA CYS A 47 -24.21 24.02 11.60
C CYS A 47 -23.41 24.66 10.48
N ILE A 48 -23.38 24.03 9.31
CA ILE A 48 -22.73 24.56 8.12
C ILE A 48 -23.73 24.52 6.99
N ASP A 49 -23.93 25.66 6.32
CA ASP A 49 -24.84 25.80 5.18
C ASP A 49 -26.27 25.30 5.49
N GLY A 50 -26.72 25.47 6.73
CA GLY A 50 -28.05 25.02 7.19
C GLY A 50 -28.16 23.51 7.50
N ILE A 51 -27.04 22.78 7.54
CA ILE A 51 -27.00 21.34 7.85
C ILE A 51 -26.17 21.10 9.11
N ALA A 52 -26.74 20.35 10.07
CA ALA A 52 -26.01 19.98 11.29
C ALA A 52 -25.03 18.85 10.97
N LYS A 53 -23.74 19.12 11.09
CA LYS A 53 -22.67 18.14 10.92
C LYS A 53 -22.12 17.72 12.27
N ARG A 54 -21.81 16.42 12.40
CA ARG A 54 -21.30 15.81 13.63
C ARG A 54 -19.91 15.23 13.40
N ILE A 55 -18.97 15.56 14.28
CA ILE A 55 -17.61 15.02 14.32
C ILE A 55 -17.45 14.26 15.62
N THR A 56 -17.25 12.95 15.55
CA THR A 56 -17.04 12.12 16.75
C THR A 56 -15.59 11.66 16.85
N LYS A 57 -14.95 11.94 17.98
CA LYS A 57 -13.58 11.52 18.30
C LYS A 57 -13.57 10.57 19.47
N ARG A 58 -12.85 9.45 19.30
CA ARG A 58 -12.59 8.47 20.37
C ARG A 58 -11.15 8.55 20.80
N PHE A 59 -10.90 8.55 22.10
CA PHE A 59 -9.57 8.73 22.66
C PHE A 59 -9.39 7.96 23.97
N THR A 60 -8.13 7.67 24.30
CA THR A 60 -7.73 7.22 25.63
C THR A 60 -7.08 8.38 26.38
N ARG A 61 -6.77 8.20 27.67
CA ARG A 61 -6.01 9.20 28.46
C ARG A 61 -4.69 9.62 27.79
N THR A 62 -4.00 8.71 27.09
CA THR A 62 -2.73 9.01 26.43
C THR A 62 -2.89 9.64 25.05
N THR A 63 -4.09 9.62 24.45
CA THR A 63 -4.33 10.15 23.10
C THR A 63 -5.32 11.32 23.05
N VAL A 64 -5.72 11.85 24.21
CA VAL A 64 -6.68 12.97 24.30
C VAL A 64 -6.16 14.21 23.55
N HIS A 65 -4.88 14.54 23.71
CA HIS A 65 -4.24 15.66 23.03
C HIS A 65 -4.38 15.55 21.50
N LYS A 66 -4.14 14.35 20.95
CA LYS A 66 -4.25 14.10 19.51
C LYS A 66 -5.69 14.23 19.05
N ALA A 67 -6.65 13.72 19.81
CA ALA A 67 -8.07 13.85 19.48
C ALA A 67 -8.55 15.31 19.49
N ILE A 68 -8.02 16.13 20.40
CA ILE A 68 -8.30 17.58 20.45
C ILE A 68 -7.75 18.28 19.21
N TYR A 69 -6.48 18.04 18.85
CA TYR A 69 -5.90 18.66 17.65
C TYR A 69 -6.61 18.23 16.37
N GLU A 70 -6.90 16.93 16.23
CA GLU A 70 -7.67 16.44 15.08
C GLU A 70 -9.08 17.04 15.03
N LEU A 71 -9.72 17.27 16.18
CA LEU A 71 -11.02 17.92 16.23
C LEU A 71 -10.94 19.37 15.76
N ILE A 72 -9.96 20.14 16.25
CA ILE A 72 -9.73 21.53 15.81
C ILE A 72 -9.49 21.55 14.29
N ASP A 73 -8.59 20.71 13.79
CA ASP A 73 -8.25 20.64 12.37
C ASP A 73 -9.48 20.30 11.50
N GLU A 74 -10.33 19.37 11.95
CA GLU A 74 -11.55 19.01 11.21
C GLU A 74 -12.58 20.14 11.21
N ILE A 75 -12.76 20.84 12.33
CA ILE A 75 -13.66 22.00 12.37
C ILE A 75 -13.12 23.13 11.48
N GLU A 76 -11.82 23.45 11.56
CA GLU A 76 -11.16 24.45 10.70
C GLU A 76 -11.37 24.16 9.21
N ASN A 77 -11.18 22.90 8.81
CA ASN A 77 -11.43 22.47 7.44
C ASN A 77 -12.89 22.65 7.03
N MET A 78 -13.82 22.38 7.94
CA MET A 78 -15.24 22.49 7.66
C MET A 78 -15.70 23.94 7.53
N ILE A 79 -15.18 24.84 8.37
CA ILE A 79 -15.51 26.28 8.31
C ILE A 79 -14.60 27.07 7.35
N SER A 80 -13.57 26.41 6.80
CA SER A 80 -12.53 27.00 5.93
C SER A 80 -11.82 28.21 6.55
N GLN A 81 -11.63 28.19 7.88
CA GLN A 81 -11.00 29.27 8.65
C GLN A 81 -10.21 28.70 9.83
N PRO A 82 -9.08 29.33 10.22
CA PRO A 82 -8.31 28.90 11.38
C PRO A 82 -9.06 29.20 12.68
N ILE A 83 -8.92 28.32 13.67
CA ILE A 83 -9.49 28.45 15.01
C ILE A 83 -8.31 28.68 15.97
N GLU A 84 -8.07 29.95 16.27
CA GLU A 84 -7.02 30.34 17.21
C GLU A 84 -7.56 30.37 18.64
N GLU A 85 -8.78 30.90 18.83
CA GLU A 85 -9.45 31.03 20.13
C GLU A 85 -10.89 30.46 20.08
N LEU A 86 -11.28 29.76 21.15
CA LEU A 86 -12.64 29.29 21.41
C LEU A 86 -13.17 29.93 22.69
N LYS A 87 -14.46 30.27 22.73
CA LYS A 87 -15.12 30.83 23.91
C LYS A 87 -16.32 29.99 24.29
N ILE A 88 -16.56 29.78 25.58
CA ILE A 88 -17.80 29.16 26.05
C ILE A 88 -18.93 30.17 25.83
N SER A 89 -19.93 29.78 25.05
CA SER A 89 -21.10 30.60 24.75
C SER A 89 -22.29 30.18 25.60
N GLN A 90 -23.10 31.15 26.06
CA GLN A 90 -24.28 30.86 26.89
C GLN A 90 -25.54 30.53 26.05
N ARG A 91 -25.49 30.74 24.73
CA ARG A 91 -26.61 30.51 23.83
C ARG A 91 -26.10 29.97 22.50
N VAL A 92 -26.80 28.97 21.95
CA VAL A 92 -26.60 28.47 20.59
C VAL A 92 -27.94 28.54 19.88
N SER A 93 -27.97 29.10 18.68
CA SER A 93 -29.17 29.10 17.84
C SER A 93 -28.90 28.31 16.57
N PHE A 94 -29.52 27.13 16.51
CA PHE A 94 -29.60 26.30 15.31
C PHE A 94 -30.97 26.41 14.64
N GLU A 95 -31.66 27.55 14.78
CA GLU A 95 -33.07 27.74 14.34
C GLU A 95 -33.32 27.39 12.86
N ASN A 96 -32.30 27.56 11.99
CA ASN A 96 -32.36 27.21 10.57
C ASN A 96 -31.51 25.97 10.21
N CYS A 97 -31.04 25.23 11.21
CA CYS A 97 -30.23 24.04 10.99
C CYS A 97 -31.11 22.80 10.92
N ILE A 98 -31.11 22.16 9.77
CA ILE A 98 -31.78 20.87 9.59
C ILE A 98 -30.80 19.82 10.09
N GLU A 99 -31.20 19.00 11.08
CA GLU A 99 -30.45 17.80 11.44
C GLU A 99 -30.23 16.99 10.15
N GLU A 100 -28.99 16.59 9.87
CA GLU A 100 -28.71 15.64 8.80
C GLU A 100 -29.66 14.46 9.00
N ARG A 101 -30.72 14.38 8.17
CA ARG A 101 -31.83 13.46 8.38
C ARG A 101 -31.22 12.10 8.58
N GLY A 102 -31.34 11.63 9.82
CA GLY A 102 -30.93 10.32 10.23
C GLY A 102 -31.50 9.32 9.24
N GLU A 103 -30.72 8.29 8.99
CA GLU A 103 -31.18 7.09 8.33
C GLU A 103 -32.38 6.52 9.13
N GLU A 104 -33.58 7.09 8.93
CA GLU A 104 -34.86 6.49 9.28
C GLU A 104 -34.77 5.07 8.77
N GLU A 105 -34.80 4.15 9.74
CA GLU A 105 -34.89 2.72 9.57
C GLU A 105 -34.59 2.29 8.15
N LYS A 106 -33.28 2.21 7.84
CA LYS A 106 -32.84 1.32 6.79
C LYS A 106 -33.41 -0.04 7.15
N SER A 107 -34.57 -0.35 6.58
CA SER A 107 -35.23 -1.63 6.46
C SER A 107 -34.20 -2.74 6.37
N LYS A 108 -33.60 -3.19 7.50
CA LYS A 108 -32.24 -3.77 7.56
C LYS A 108 -31.51 -3.50 6.24
N ARG A 109 -31.00 -2.28 5.90
CA ARG A 109 -30.33 -2.02 4.58
C ARG A 109 -29.54 -3.28 4.37
N ARG A 110 -29.95 -4.16 3.43
CA ARG A 110 -29.25 -5.40 3.16
C ARG A 110 -27.83 -4.90 3.11
N LYS A 111 -26.95 -5.29 4.07
CA LYS A 111 -25.53 -4.88 4.09
C LYS A 111 -25.21 -4.89 2.64
N ARG A 112 -25.07 -3.71 1.99
CA ARG A 112 -25.12 -3.64 0.52
C ARG A 112 -24.01 -4.58 0.16
N GLU A 113 -24.37 -5.79 -0.30
CA GLU A 113 -23.48 -6.95 -0.08
C GLU A 113 -22.19 -6.46 -0.67
N ARG A 114 -21.18 -6.23 0.19
CA ARG A 114 -19.90 -5.77 -0.33
C ARG A 114 -19.62 -6.85 -1.35
N PRO A 115 -19.59 -6.51 -2.66
CA PRO A 115 -19.63 -7.53 -3.70
C PRO A 115 -18.58 -8.52 -3.26
N LYS A 116 -19.01 -9.78 -3.02
CA LYS A 116 -18.08 -10.78 -2.49
C LYS A 116 -16.89 -10.68 -3.44
N PRO A 117 -15.68 -10.43 -2.90
CA PRO A 117 -14.52 -10.34 -3.76
C PRO A 117 -14.55 -11.60 -4.63
N PRO A 118 -14.39 -11.45 -5.96
CA PRO A 118 -14.36 -12.62 -6.82
C PRO A 118 -13.30 -13.58 -6.27
N SER A 119 -13.61 -14.88 -6.29
CA SER A 119 -12.77 -15.86 -5.62
C SER A 119 -11.38 -15.86 -6.25
N ILE A 120 -10.38 -15.39 -5.51
CA ILE A 120 -9.01 -15.36 -6.02
C ILE A 120 -8.48 -16.77 -6.27
N ASP A 121 -8.98 -17.75 -5.52
CA ASP A 121 -8.67 -19.16 -5.73
C ASP A 121 -9.24 -19.67 -7.07
N GLU A 122 -10.40 -19.18 -7.50
CA GLU A 122 -10.94 -19.47 -8.84
C GLU A 122 -10.06 -18.84 -9.93
N TYR A 123 -9.62 -17.59 -9.73
CA TYR A 123 -8.71 -16.91 -10.65
C TYR A 123 -7.37 -17.65 -10.81
N LYS A 124 -6.76 -18.08 -9.69
CA LYS A 124 -5.51 -18.85 -9.69
C LYS A 124 -5.63 -20.21 -10.41
N ARG A 125 -6.83 -20.77 -10.47
CA ARG A 125 -7.13 -22.07 -11.10
C ARG A 125 -7.51 -21.98 -12.57
N ILE A 126 -7.57 -20.77 -13.15
CA ILE A 126 -7.84 -20.61 -14.58
C ILE A 126 -6.85 -21.46 -15.39
N GLU A 127 -7.39 -22.25 -16.31
CA GLU A 127 -6.59 -23.01 -17.25
C GLU A 127 -5.95 -22.07 -18.26
N ILE A 128 -4.62 -22.17 -18.37
CA ILE A 128 -3.82 -21.44 -19.35
C ILE A 128 -3.12 -22.50 -20.18
N PRO A 129 -3.22 -22.45 -21.52
CA PRO A 129 -2.63 -23.44 -22.41
C PRO A 129 -1.13 -23.65 -22.19
N GLN A 130 -0.41 -22.56 -21.92
CA GLN A 130 1.03 -22.51 -21.68
C GLN A 130 1.29 -21.55 -20.51
N LYS A 131 1.92 -22.04 -19.44
CA LYS A 131 2.25 -21.26 -18.24
C LYS A 131 3.76 -21.04 -18.13
N HIS A 132 4.18 -19.80 -17.92
CA HIS A 132 5.56 -19.47 -17.57
C HIS A 132 5.68 -19.30 -16.06
N ILE A 133 6.44 -20.18 -15.44
CA ILE A 133 6.55 -20.30 -13.99
C ILE A 133 7.97 -19.93 -13.55
N ILE A 134 8.07 -18.99 -12.63
CA ILE A 134 9.33 -18.58 -12.00
C ILE A 134 9.34 -19.08 -10.54
N PRO A 135 10.15 -20.09 -10.19
CA PRO A 135 10.32 -20.49 -8.80
C PRO A 135 11.01 -19.37 -8.00
N LEU A 136 10.45 -19.03 -6.84
CA LEU A 136 10.95 -17.97 -5.95
C LEU A 136 11.61 -18.53 -4.70
N LEU A 137 11.02 -19.57 -4.09
CA LEU A 137 11.54 -20.19 -2.88
C LEU A 137 11.25 -21.68 -2.86
N HIS A 138 12.27 -22.50 -2.61
CA HIS A 138 12.10 -23.92 -2.37
C HIS A 138 11.55 -24.18 -0.95
N LEU A 139 10.41 -24.86 -0.87
CA LEU A 139 9.69 -25.14 0.38
C LEU A 139 9.94 -26.58 0.89
N GLY A 140 10.60 -27.43 0.11
CA GLY A 140 10.83 -28.85 0.39
C GLY A 140 10.02 -29.76 -0.53
N GLU A 141 10.42 -31.03 -0.68
CA GLU A 141 9.68 -32.06 -1.46
C GLU A 141 9.20 -31.59 -2.84
N LYS A 142 10.08 -30.97 -3.65
CA LYS A 142 9.74 -30.41 -4.97
C LYS A 142 8.67 -29.31 -4.95
N LYS A 143 8.24 -28.81 -3.79
CA LYS A 143 7.30 -27.70 -3.67
C LYS A 143 8.06 -26.38 -3.67
N TYR A 144 7.57 -25.44 -4.47
CA TYR A 144 8.14 -24.11 -4.61
C TYR A 144 7.05 -23.07 -4.51
N LEU A 145 7.33 -22.01 -3.75
CA LEU A 145 6.65 -20.73 -3.93
C LEU A 145 7.02 -20.22 -5.32
N SER A 146 6.03 -19.97 -6.17
CA SER A 146 6.26 -19.73 -7.60
C SER A 146 5.36 -18.62 -8.12
N LEU A 147 5.91 -17.79 -9.00
CA LEU A 147 5.18 -16.80 -9.78
C LEU A 147 4.69 -17.43 -11.09
N THR A 148 3.39 -17.34 -11.36
CA THR A 148 2.83 -17.60 -12.69
C THR A 148 2.69 -16.27 -13.42
N LEU A 149 3.45 -16.08 -14.50
CA LEU A 149 3.59 -14.78 -15.16
C LEU A 149 2.28 -14.32 -15.82
N GLU A 150 1.56 -15.22 -16.51
CA GLU A 150 0.34 -14.87 -17.25
C GLU A 150 -0.79 -14.36 -16.36
N LEU A 151 -0.86 -14.83 -15.11
CA LEU A 151 -1.88 -14.44 -14.14
C LEU A 151 -1.41 -13.34 -13.18
N GLY A 152 -0.10 -13.15 -13.02
CA GLY A 152 0.46 -12.28 -11.99
C GLY A 152 0.10 -12.75 -10.58
N VAL A 153 0.20 -14.05 -10.32
CA VAL A 153 -0.13 -14.66 -9.01
C VAL A 153 1.03 -15.45 -8.45
N ILE A 154 1.12 -15.46 -7.12
CA ILE A 154 2.00 -16.36 -6.38
C ILE A 154 1.20 -17.54 -5.83
N ASP A 155 1.71 -18.74 -6.05
CA ASP A 155 1.17 -19.97 -5.49
C ASP A 155 2.26 -20.98 -5.13
N ILE A 156 1.87 -22.06 -4.43
CA ILE A 156 2.73 -23.22 -4.20
C ILE A 156 2.52 -24.22 -5.34
N MET A 157 3.62 -24.62 -5.97
CA MET A 157 3.59 -25.55 -7.09
C MET A 157 4.62 -26.67 -6.89
N GLU A 158 4.29 -27.87 -7.35
CA GLU A 158 5.23 -28.98 -7.44
C GLU A 158 6.04 -28.87 -8.74
N LEU A 159 7.32 -28.56 -8.62
CA LEU A 159 8.20 -28.29 -9.75
C LEU A 159 9.42 -29.22 -9.75
N PRO A 160 9.93 -29.61 -10.93
CA PRO A 160 11.08 -30.51 -11.03
C PRO A 160 12.40 -29.83 -10.64
N SER A 161 12.49 -28.49 -10.67
CA SER A 161 13.71 -27.74 -10.39
C SER A 161 13.42 -26.33 -9.88
N SER A 162 14.47 -25.63 -9.42
CA SER A 162 14.45 -24.22 -9.02
C SER A 162 14.63 -23.25 -10.20
N SER A 163 14.76 -23.75 -11.43
CA SER A 163 14.91 -22.91 -12.63
C SER A 163 13.56 -22.51 -13.21
N PRO A 164 13.45 -21.37 -13.91
CA PRO A 164 12.26 -21.01 -14.65
C PRO A 164 11.87 -22.10 -15.66
N ILE A 165 10.57 -22.35 -15.80
CA ILE A 165 10.02 -23.39 -16.66
C ILE A 165 8.79 -22.90 -17.44
N ILE A 166 8.51 -23.59 -18.53
CA ILE A 166 7.25 -23.55 -19.26
C ILE A 166 6.49 -24.85 -18.96
N VAL A 167 5.19 -24.72 -18.66
CA VAL A 167 4.28 -25.87 -18.51
C VAL A 167 3.21 -25.80 -19.59
N GLU A 168 3.20 -26.79 -20.47
CA GLU A 168 2.25 -26.89 -21.59
C GLU A 168 1.78 -28.33 -21.77
N ARG A 169 0.47 -28.58 -21.67
CA ARG A 169 -0.15 -29.90 -21.92
C ARG A 169 0.62 -31.08 -21.28
N ASN A 170 1.00 -30.93 -20.00
CA ASN A 170 1.77 -31.87 -19.18
C ASN A 170 3.27 -32.04 -19.54
N GLN A 171 3.79 -31.24 -20.47
CA GLN A 171 5.22 -31.13 -20.72
C GLN A 171 5.80 -29.97 -19.91
N VAL A 172 6.99 -30.20 -19.35
CA VAL A 172 7.76 -29.16 -18.65
C VAL A 172 9.06 -28.96 -19.40
N THR A 173 9.29 -27.74 -19.87
CA THR A 173 10.53 -27.37 -20.57
C THR A 173 11.21 -26.19 -19.86
N PRO A 174 12.54 -26.06 -19.97
CA PRO A 174 13.25 -24.91 -19.40
C PRO A 174 12.79 -23.60 -20.06
N TYR A 175 12.52 -22.57 -19.24
CA TYR A 175 12.29 -21.22 -19.71
C TYR A 175 13.56 -20.40 -19.50
N LYS A 176 14.06 -19.76 -20.55
CA LYS A 176 15.19 -18.83 -20.44
C LYS A 176 14.68 -17.40 -20.53
N ILE A 177 14.70 -16.69 -19.41
CA ILE A 177 14.39 -15.27 -19.35
C ILE A 177 15.48 -14.51 -20.10
N ARG A 178 15.10 -13.66 -21.06
CA ARG A 178 16.03 -12.83 -21.83
C ARG A 178 16.34 -11.53 -21.12
N GLU A 179 15.31 -10.88 -20.56
CA GLU A 179 15.40 -9.61 -19.86
C GLU A 179 14.80 -9.73 -18.46
N MET A 180 15.64 -9.91 -17.44
CA MET A 180 15.19 -10.02 -16.04
C MET A 180 14.34 -8.82 -15.57
N ARG A 181 14.52 -7.66 -16.20
CA ARG A 181 13.68 -6.46 -16.04
C ARG A 181 12.19 -6.77 -16.11
N THR A 182 11.77 -7.59 -17.06
CA THR A 182 10.35 -7.88 -17.28
C THR A 182 9.75 -8.62 -16.07
N VAL A 183 10.50 -9.57 -15.52
CA VAL A 183 10.15 -10.30 -14.30
C VAL A 183 10.15 -9.39 -13.07
N TYR A 184 11.12 -8.47 -12.93
CA TYR A 184 11.14 -7.52 -11.82
C TYR A 184 9.96 -6.55 -11.83
N ASN A 185 9.50 -6.10 -13.01
CA ASN A 185 8.28 -5.30 -13.11
C ASN A 185 7.05 -6.08 -12.63
N VAL A 186 6.92 -7.37 -12.99
CA VAL A 186 5.82 -8.22 -12.49
C VAL A 186 5.92 -8.43 -10.97
N LEU A 187 7.11 -8.72 -10.43
CA LEU A 187 7.30 -8.89 -8.99
C LEU A 187 6.97 -7.63 -8.19
N SER A 188 7.16 -6.45 -8.78
CA SER A 188 6.87 -5.16 -8.15
C SER A 188 5.38 -4.95 -7.91
N LEU A 189 4.48 -5.68 -8.59
CA LEU A 189 3.04 -5.63 -8.35
C LEU A 189 2.64 -6.16 -6.96
N PHE A 190 3.45 -7.04 -6.36
CA PHE A 190 3.07 -7.68 -5.09
C PHE A 190 3.40 -6.77 -3.92
N LYS A 191 2.47 -5.89 -3.54
CA LYS A 191 2.63 -5.04 -2.34
C LYS A 191 1.74 -5.47 -1.20
N LEU A 192 2.22 -5.24 0.01
CA LEU A 192 1.41 -5.35 1.22
C LEU A 192 0.73 -4.02 1.48
N ASP A 193 -0.58 -4.04 1.72
CA ASP A 193 -1.28 -2.85 2.20
C ASP A 193 -1.01 -2.68 3.70
N ARG A 194 -0.72 -1.45 4.13
CA ARG A 194 -0.40 -1.12 5.52
C ARG A 194 -1.56 -1.46 6.46
N PHE A 195 -2.81 -1.32 6.00
CA PHE A 195 -4.00 -1.51 6.81
C PHE A 195 -4.65 -2.88 6.59
N ASN A 196 -4.41 -3.50 5.45
CA ASN A 196 -4.77 -4.87 5.13
C ASN A 196 -3.48 -5.67 4.96
N THR A 197 -3.09 -6.40 5.99
CA THR A 197 -1.82 -7.15 6.07
C THR A 197 -1.77 -8.39 5.17
N SER A 198 -2.37 -8.32 3.98
CA SER A 198 -2.43 -9.36 2.97
C SER A 198 -2.47 -8.76 1.57
N ASN A 199 -2.09 -9.56 0.58
CA ASN A 199 -2.27 -9.28 -0.83
C ASN A 199 -3.01 -10.47 -1.47
N PRO A 200 -4.22 -10.27 -2.03
CA PRO A 200 -5.01 -11.36 -2.60
C PRO A 200 -4.25 -12.17 -3.66
N PHE A 201 -3.44 -11.52 -4.50
CA PHE A 201 -2.74 -12.17 -5.61
C PHE A 201 -1.55 -13.03 -5.16
N SER A 202 -1.14 -12.91 -3.90
CA SER A 202 0.04 -13.58 -3.36
C SER A 202 -0.13 -14.20 -1.97
N ILE A 203 -1.36 -14.23 -1.45
CA ILE A 203 -1.71 -15.04 -0.29
C ILE A 203 -1.82 -16.51 -0.70
N ILE A 204 -1.23 -17.39 0.09
CA ILE A 204 -1.21 -18.83 -0.11
C ILE A 204 -1.51 -19.53 1.22
N SER A 205 -2.05 -20.75 1.16
CA SER A 205 -2.25 -21.60 2.34
C SER A 205 -1.22 -22.72 2.35
N LEU A 206 -0.50 -22.86 3.46
CA LEU A 206 0.44 -23.93 3.69
C LEU A 206 0.24 -24.52 5.07
N ASN A 207 -0.14 -25.80 5.13
CA ASN A 207 -0.38 -26.52 6.38
C ASN A 207 -1.42 -25.83 7.28
N GLY A 208 -2.45 -25.21 6.69
CA GLY A 208 -3.50 -24.51 7.42
C GLY A 208 -3.13 -23.11 7.93
N LYS A 209 -1.91 -22.61 7.63
CA LYS A 209 -1.51 -21.22 7.86
C LYS A 209 -1.47 -20.46 6.54
N SER A 210 -1.90 -19.20 6.57
CA SER A 210 -1.74 -18.28 5.46
C SER A 210 -0.35 -17.64 5.47
N LEU A 211 0.21 -17.49 4.27
CA LEU A 211 1.44 -16.75 4.01
C LEU A 211 1.15 -15.75 2.90
N THR A 212 1.62 -14.52 3.03
CA THR A 212 1.50 -13.51 1.96
C THR A 212 2.88 -13.13 1.46
N PHE A 213 3.12 -13.32 0.17
CA PHE A 213 4.32 -12.80 -0.49
C PHE A 213 4.15 -11.32 -0.85
N PHE A 214 5.20 -10.51 -0.63
CA PHE A 214 5.23 -9.12 -1.07
C PHE A 214 6.67 -8.64 -1.31
N THR A 215 6.79 -7.51 -2.01
CA THR A 215 8.04 -6.80 -2.23
C THR A 215 7.96 -5.41 -1.63
N ALA A 216 9.06 -4.95 -1.03
CA ALA A 216 9.16 -3.60 -0.49
C ALA A 216 10.59 -3.09 -0.52
N LEU A 217 10.77 -1.80 -0.79
CA LEU A 217 11.97 -1.04 -0.46
C LEU A 217 12.16 -1.07 1.03
N TYR A 218 13.39 -1.37 1.40
CA TYR A 218 13.79 -1.36 2.79
C TYR A 218 15.22 -0.83 2.89
N ASN A 219 15.48 -0.12 3.97
CA ASN A 219 16.83 0.19 4.41
C ASN A 219 17.05 -0.47 5.76
N ASP A 220 18.21 -1.08 5.94
CA ASP A 220 18.54 -1.78 7.18
C ASP A 220 19.60 -1.00 7.96
N VAL A 221 19.46 -0.94 9.29
CA VAL A 221 20.58 -0.47 10.13
C VAL A 221 20.74 -1.19 11.47
N GLU A 222 19.77 -1.94 12.03
CA GLU A 222 19.93 -2.51 13.38
C GLU A 222 19.71 -4.02 13.52
N LEU A 223 20.77 -4.71 13.99
CA LEU A 223 20.75 -6.13 14.33
C LEU A 223 20.17 -6.31 15.75
N LEU A 224 19.00 -6.95 15.85
CA LEU A 224 18.31 -7.17 17.14
C LEU A 224 18.67 -8.51 17.82
N GLY A 225 19.40 -9.38 17.13
CA GLY A 225 19.88 -10.67 17.65
C GLY A 225 19.36 -11.88 16.87
N GLN A 226 19.41 -13.05 17.49
CA GLN A 226 19.00 -14.31 16.86
C GLN A 226 17.73 -14.88 17.49
N THR A 227 16.89 -15.51 16.68
CA THR A 227 15.67 -16.20 17.11
C THR A 227 15.52 -17.52 16.37
N SER A 228 14.80 -18.45 16.97
CA SER A 228 14.31 -19.63 16.24
C SER A 228 12.86 -19.41 15.87
N VAL A 229 12.53 -19.55 14.60
CA VAL A 229 11.14 -19.49 14.11
C VAL A 229 10.83 -20.78 13.39
N THR A 230 9.68 -21.37 13.73
CA THR A 230 9.16 -22.52 13.00
C THR A 230 8.46 -22.00 11.74
N MET A 231 9.11 -22.22 10.60
CA MET A 231 8.64 -21.82 9.28
C MET A 231 8.68 -23.05 8.38
N LEU A 232 7.62 -23.31 7.61
CA LEU A 232 7.57 -24.43 6.66
C LEU A 232 7.85 -25.80 7.32
N GLN A 233 7.36 -26.02 8.55
CA GLN A 233 7.62 -27.23 9.36
C GLN A 233 9.11 -27.47 9.70
N ARG A 234 9.95 -26.44 9.58
CA ARG A 234 11.36 -26.47 9.96
C ARG A 234 11.63 -25.42 11.03
N ASN A 235 12.40 -25.78 12.05
CA ASN A 235 12.93 -24.80 12.99
C ASN A 235 14.13 -24.13 12.33
N LEU A 236 13.91 -22.92 11.81
CA LEU A 236 14.94 -22.11 11.21
C LEU A 236 15.50 -21.17 12.28
N LYS A 237 16.83 -21.21 12.45
CA LYS A 237 17.54 -20.16 13.18
C LYS A 237 17.67 -18.97 12.23
N LEU A 238 16.96 -17.90 12.53
CA LEU A 238 16.95 -16.67 11.76
C LEU A 238 17.40 -15.52 12.65
N VAL A 239 17.99 -14.53 12.02
CA VAL A 239 18.49 -13.31 12.62
C VAL A 239 17.38 -12.25 12.50
N ARG A 240 17.10 -11.54 13.60
CA ARG A 240 16.17 -10.42 13.63
C ARG A 240 16.91 -9.15 13.26
N HIS A 241 16.33 -8.39 12.34
CA HIS A 241 16.80 -7.07 11.94
C HIS A 241 15.63 -6.10 12.03
N GLU A 242 15.89 -4.87 12.47
CA GLU A 242 14.95 -3.76 12.36
C GLU A 242 15.28 -2.98 11.08
N VAL A 243 14.31 -2.94 10.16
CA VAL A 243 14.44 -2.26 8.87
C VAL A 243 13.39 -1.17 8.73
N THR A 244 13.78 -0.08 8.10
CA THR A 244 12.86 0.97 7.69
C THR A 244 12.27 0.60 6.32
N MET A 245 10.96 0.37 6.26
CA MET A 245 10.22 0.23 5.00
C MET A 245 9.49 1.52 4.63
N PHE A 246 9.26 1.74 3.35
CA PHE A 246 8.56 2.92 2.84
C PHE A 246 7.12 2.54 2.48
N SER A 247 6.14 3.33 2.89
CA SER A 247 4.74 3.15 2.48
C SER A 247 4.16 4.40 1.84
N VAL A 248 3.33 4.21 0.82
CA VAL A 248 2.72 5.27 0.02
C VAL A 248 1.22 5.17 0.07
N SER A 249 0.55 6.26 0.41
CA SER A 249 -0.90 6.36 0.35
C SER A 249 -1.38 6.79 -1.03
N LYS A 250 -2.63 6.46 -1.39
CA LYS A 250 -3.28 6.93 -2.63
C LYS A 250 -3.33 8.45 -2.77
N LYS A 251 -3.16 9.20 -1.68
CA LYS A 251 -3.11 10.67 -1.69
C LYS A 251 -1.69 11.22 -1.95
N GLY A 252 -0.70 10.35 -2.19
CA GLY A 252 0.68 10.74 -2.47
C GLY A 252 1.49 11.07 -1.22
N SER A 253 1.08 10.61 -0.03
CA SER A 253 1.93 10.70 1.17
C SER A 253 2.91 9.53 1.21
N LEU A 254 4.19 9.83 1.47
CA LEU A 254 5.24 8.84 1.73
C LEU A 254 5.46 8.78 3.25
N HIS A 255 5.45 7.58 3.82
CA HIS A 255 5.73 7.30 5.21
C HIS A 255 6.88 6.30 5.31
N THR A 256 7.59 6.33 6.44
CA THR A 256 8.56 5.32 6.83
C THR A 256 8.03 4.56 8.03
N GLU A 257 8.26 3.26 8.07
CA GLU A 257 7.84 2.37 9.15
C GLU A 257 9.01 1.48 9.53
N GLU A 258 9.34 1.44 10.82
CA GLU A 258 10.29 0.46 11.34
C GLU A 258 9.59 -0.90 11.47
N VAL A 259 10.22 -1.92 10.91
CA VAL A 259 9.66 -3.26 10.75
C VAL A 259 10.71 -4.28 11.16
N GLU A 260 10.35 -5.17 12.08
CA GLU A 260 11.19 -6.34 12.38
C GLU A 260 11.06 -7.37 11.24
N ILE A 261 12.21 -7.78 10.69
CA ILE A 261 12.30 -8.86 9.71
C ILE A 261 13.21 -9.97 10.19
N LEU A 262 12.97 -11.17 9.67
CA LEU A 262 13.76 -12.36 9.90
C LEU A 262 14.57 -12.70 8.65
N ASN A 263 15.89 -12.82 8.80
CA ASN A 263 16.82 -13.11 7.70
C ASN A 263 17.80 -14.23 8.11
N ASN A 264 18.42 -14.92 7.14
CA ASN A 264 19.50 -15.88 7.38
C ASN A 264 20.91 -15.24 7.45
N LYS A 265 21.03 -13.94 7.17
CA LYS A 265 22.29 -13.17 7.23
C LYS A 265 22.45 -12.49 8.60
N ASN A 266 23.68 -12.47 9.11
CA ASN A 266 24.05 -11.79 10.36
C ASN A 266 24.13 -10.26 10.23
N SER A 267 24.19 -9.74 9.00
CA SER A 267 24.23 -8.31 8.71
C SER A 267 23.71 -8.06 7.29
N LEU A 268 23.01 -6.96 7.07
CA LEU A 268 22.66 -6.48 5.72
C LEU A 268 23.46 -5.22 5.38
N ASP A 269 23.64 -4.97 4.09
CA ASP A 269 24.36 -3.78 3.62
C ASP A 269 23.57 -2.53 3.94
N ARG A 270 24.12 -1.70 4.81
CA ARG A 270 23.53 -0.43 5.23
C ARG A 270 23.52 0.60 4.10
N ASN A 271 22.50 1.46 4.11
CA ASN A 271 22.35 2.60 3.19
C ASN A 271 22.38 2.21 1.70
N ASN A 272 22.01 0.96 1.39
CA ASN A 272 21.88 0.48 0.03
C ASN A 272 20.42 0.66 -0.44
N VAL A 273 20.20 0.82 -1.74
CA VAL A 273 18.86 0.91 -2.35
C VAL A 273 18.42 -0.50 -2.76
N LYS A 274 17.62 -1.15 -1.93
CA LYS A 274 17.23 -2.55 -2.10
C LYS A 274 15.73 -2.75 -2.05
N VAL A 275 15.25 -3.69 -2.86
CA VAL A 275 13.88 -4.20 -2.79
C VAL A 275 13.94 -5.60 -2.20
N GLY A 276 13.38 -5.78 -1.01
CA GLY A 276 13.28 -7.08 -0.38
C GLY A 276 12.12 -7.88 -0.94
N LEU A 277 12.31 -9.20 -1.01
CA LEU A 277 11.26 -10.18 -1.27
C LEU A 277 10.93 -10.81 0.09
N PHE A 278 9.68 -10.69 0.52
CA PHE A 278 9.26 -11.05 1.86
C PHE A 278 8.09 -12.03 1.86
N LEU A 279 8.03 -12.84 2.90
CA LEU A 279 6.87 -13.64 3.29
C LEU A 279 6.38 -13.19 4.65
N ARG A 280 5.12 -12.73 4.71
CA ARG A 280 4.43 -12.47 5.97
C ARG A 280 3.65 -13.70 6.41
N THR A 281 3.82 -14.14 7.65
CA THR A 281 3.05 -15.24 8.24
C THR A 281 1.82 -14.74 8.98
N ASP A 282 0.83 -15.60 9.20
CA ASP A 282 -0.33 -15.31 10.06
C ASP A 282 0.06 -14.83 11.46
N ASP A 283 1.14 -15.39 12.03
CA ASP A 283 1.69 -15.01 13.33
C ASP A 283 2.33 -13.60 13.34
N GLY A 284 2.28 -12.87 12.21
CA GLY A 284 2.77 -11.50 12.07
C GLY A 284 4.25 -11.37 11.69
N ASN A 285 5.01 -12.47 11.67
CA ASN A 285 6.43 -12.46 11.31
C ASN A 285 6.62 -12.13 9.83
N ILE A 286 7.66 -11.36 9.52
CA ILE A 286 8.09 -11.05 8.16
C ILE A 286 9.44 -11.71 7.91
N VAL A 287 9.49 -12.64 6.97
CA VAL A 287 10.70 -13.39 6.61
C VAL A 287 11.22 -12.91 5.27
N GLN A 288 12.46 -12.47 5.22
CA GLN A 288 13.13 -12.12 3.97
C GLN A 288 13.57 -13.39 3.24
N ILE A 289 13.14 -13.54 1.99
CA ILE A 289 13.47 -14.69 1.14
C ILE A 289 14.43 -14.32 0.00
N GLY A 290 14.64 -13.02 -0.23
CA GLY A 290 15.61 -12.49 -1.18
C GLY A 290 15.68 -10.97 -1.19
N ASP A 291 16.59 -10.42 -1.98
CA ASP A 291 16.70 -8.99 -2.28
C ASP A 291 17.07 -8.73 -3.75
N ILE A 292 16.58 -7.61 -4.28
CA ILE A 292 17.01 -7.01 -5.55
C ILE A 292 17.83 -5.78 -5.20
N ASN A 293 19.10 -5.75 -5.61
CA ASN A 293 19.96 -4.58 -5.46
C ASN A 293 19.60 -3.53 -6.52
N LEU A 294 18.56 -2.76 -6.25
CA LEU A 294 17.98 -1.79 -7.18
C LEU A 294 18.97 -0.67 -7.52
N GLY A 295 19.84 -0.28 -6.59
CA GLY A 295 20.92 0.67 -6.85
C GLY A 295 21.87 0.18 -7.96
N GLU A 296 22.44 -1.02 -7.80
CA GLU A 296 23.33 -1.59 -8.83
C GLU A 296 22.63 -1.84 -10.17
N LEU A 297 21.38 -2.33 -10.13
CA LEU A 297 20.63 -2.60 -11.36
C LEU A 297 20.27 -1.31 -12.10
N HIS A 298 20.02 -0.22 -11.38
CA HIS A 298 19.79 1.09 -11.99
C HIS A 298 21.08 1.59 -12.66
N GLU A 299 22.24 1.49 -11.99
CA GLU A 299 23.53 1.87 -12.59
C GLU A 299 23.86 1.10 -13.87
N LYS A 300 23.49 -0.18 -13.91
CA LYS A 300 23.65 -1.05 -15.08
C LYS A 300 22.55 -0.86 -16.12
N ASN A 301 21.60 0.05 -15.89
CA ASN A 301 20.40 0.24 -16.71
C ASN A 301 19.65 -1.08 -16.99
N VAL A 302 19.61 -1.99 -16.00
CA VAL A 302 18.90 -3.28 -16.09
C VAL A 302 17.49 -3.15 -15.54
N PHE A 303 17.33 -2.51 -14.39
CA PHE A 303 16.04 -2.22 -13.77
C PHE A 303 16.20 -1.00 -12.88
N THR A 304 15.42 0.04 -13.15
CA THR A 304 15.62 1.37 -12.57
C THR A 304 14.66 1.66 -11.41
N VAL A 305 15.07 2.59 -10.52
CA VAL A 305 14.20 3.13 -9.47
C VAL A 305 12.86 3.64 -10.02
N ASN A 306 12.85 4.36 -11.14
CA ASN A 306 11.61 4.83 -11.75
C ASN A 306 10.71 3.64 -12.16
N GLU A 307 11.25 2.66 -12.91
CA GLU A 307 10.47 1.46 -13.31
C GLU A 307 9.90 0.71 -12.12
N TYR A 308 10.67 0.58 -11.04
CA TYR A 308 10.19 -0.03 -9.81
C TYR A 308 9.00 0.71 -9.22
N ILE A 309 9.09 2.04 -9.07
CA ILE A 309 8.02 2.86 -8.48
C ILE A 309 6.76 2.80 -9.34
N TYR A 310 6.89 2.99 -10.66
CA TYR A 310 5.75 2.95 -11.57
C TYR A 310 5.06 1.58 -11.57
N SER A 311 5.83 0.48 -11.64
CA SER A 311 5.26 -0.87 -11.54
C SER A 311 4.63 -1.14 -10.18
N SER A 312 5.26 -0.67 -9.11
CA SER A 312 4.76 -0.83 -7.73
C SER A 312 3.45 -0.11 -7.48
N LEU A 313 3.24 1.05 -8.11
CA LEU A 313 2.06 1.86 -7.92
C LEU A 313 0.93 1.52 -8.91
N TYR A 314 1.17 0.71 -9.94
CA TYR A 314 0.15 0.22 -10.86
C TYR A 314 -1.07 -0.39 -10.13
N ILE A 315 -0.81 -1.14 -9.05
CA ILE A 315 -1.87 -1.77 -8.23
C ILE A 315 -2.81 -0.77 -7.55
N MET A 316 -2.38 0.48 -7.36
CA MET A 316 -3.21 1.50 -6.71
C MET A 316 -4.23 2.08 -7.68
N ARG A 317 -4.12 1.80 -8.99
CA ARG A 317 -5.00 2.34 -10.05
C ARG A 317 -5.08 3.88 -9.99
N ASN A 318 -3.95 4.51 -9.70
CA ASN A 318 -3.80 5.96 -9.79
C ASN A 318 -3.02 6.25 -11.06
N GLU A 319 -3.58 7.12 -11.91
CA GLU A 319 -3.03 7.46 -13.22
C GLU A 319 -2.67 8.96 -13.28
N ASP A 320 -2.78 9.70 -12.16
CA ASP A 320 -2.37 11.10 -12.07
C ASP A 320 -0.84 11.21 -12.14
N TYR A 321 -0.32 11.93 -13.12
CA TYR A 321 1.13 12.10 -13.26
C TYR A 321 1.76 12.79 -12.05
N SER A 322 1.08 13.78 -11.46
CA SER A 322 1.58 14.52 -10.30
C SER A 322 1.72 13.63 -9.06
N PHE A 323 0.95 12.55 -8.97
CA PHE A 323 1.08 11.57 -7.91
C PHE A 323 2.42 10.82 -8.01
N PHE A 324 2.80 10.36 -9.21
CA PHE A 324 4.07 9.65 -9.42
C PHE A 324 5.27 10.56 -9.19
N ASP A 325 5.27 11.76 -9.78
CA ASP A 325 6.34 12.75 -9.60
C ASP A 325 6.55 13.09 -8.12
N ASN A 326 5.46 13.38 -7.39
CA ASN A 326 5.52 13.67 -5.97
C ASN A 326 6.10 12.52 -5.14
N ILE A 327 5.72 11.28 -5.44
CA ILE A 327 6.25 10.09 -4.74
C ILE A 327 7.73 9.90 -5.05
N LEU A 328 8.11 10.02 -6.32
CA LEU A 328 9.49 9.90 -6.76
C LEU A 328 10.36 10.95 -6.05
N MET A 329 9.95 12.21 -6.06
CA MET A 329 10.67 13.31 -5.44
C MET A 329 10.80 13.12 -3.91
N LYS A 330 9.74 12.66 -3.24
CA LYS A 330 9.80 12.33 -1.81
C LYS A 330 10.76 11.18 -1.53
N LEU A 331 10.73 10.12 -2.33
CA LEU A 331 11.64 8.98 -2.17
C LEU A 331 13.08 9.38 -2.45
N LEU A 332 13.32 10.18 -3.49
CA LEU A 332 14.63 10.72 -3.81
C LEU A 332 15.23 11.48 -2.63
N ASN A 333 14.48 12.43 -2.07
CA ASN A 333 14.95 13.27 -0.97
C ASN A 333 15.08 12.53 0.36
N THR A 334 14.18 11.59 0.63
CA THR A 334 14.12 10.89 1.92
C THR A 334 15.11 9.74 1.98
N TYR A 335 15.35 9.06 0.85
CA TYR A 335 16.07 7.79 0.80
C TYR A 335 17.26 7.81 -0.17
N ILE A 336 17.02 8.02 -1.47
CA ILE A 336 18.07 7.84 -2.50
C ILE A 336 19.25 8.81 -2.29
N ALA A 337 18.96 10.09 -2.08
CA ALA A 337 19.98 11.13 -1.89
C ALA A 337 20.86 10.92 -0.65
N LYS A 338 20.38 10.11 0.32
CA LYS A 338 21.09 9.77 1.56
C LYS A 338 21.73 8.37 1.53
N SER A 339 21.54 7.64 0.43
CA SER A 339 22.06 6.29 0.24
C SER A 339 23.46 6.30 -0.39
N ASN A 340 24.09 5.12 -0.48
CA ASN A 340 25.32 4.90 -1.24
C ASN A 340 25.14 5.20 -2.75
N TYR A 341 23.92 5.40 -3.21
CA TYR A 341 23.53 5.68 -4.59
C TYR A 341 23.02 7.11 -4.79
N SER A 342 23.40 8.06 -3.94
CA SER A 342 23.03 9.48 -4.07
C SER A 342 23.37 10.09 -5.43
N ARG A 343 24.42 9.58 -6.10
CA ARG A 343 24.78 9.95 -7.47
C ARG A 343 23.69 9.66 -8.51
N LEU A 344 22.78 8.73 -8.22
CA LEU A 344 21.67 8.37 -9.11
C LEU A 344 20.56 9.42 -9.15
N THR A 345 20.48 10.33 -8.18
CA THR A 345 19.41 11.32 -8.09
C THR A 345 19.24 12.11 -9.38
N LYS A 346 20.33 12.49 -10.03
CA LYS A 346 20.29 13.22 -11.31
C LYS A 346 19.68 12.37 -12.43
N ASP A 347 20.14 11.12 -12.61
CA ASP A 347 19.63 10.22 -13.66
C ASP A 347 18.15 9.91 -13.45
N ILE A 348 17.74 9.68 -12.20
CA ILE A 348 16.34 9.43 -11.85
C ILE A 348 15.44 10.61 -12.23
N ILE A 349 15.88 11.86 -11.98
CA ILE A 349 15.16 13.07 -12.37
C ILE A 349 15.13 13.22 -13.90
N GLU A 350 16.26 13.00 -14.59
CA GLU A 350 16.31 13.09 -16.06
C GLU A 350 15.36 12.08 -16.72
N ARG A 351 15.25 10.87 -16.19
CA ARG A 351 14.26 9.88 -16.63
C ARG A 351 12.83 10.33 -16.37
N GLU A 352 12.58 10.94 -15.22
CA GLU A 352 11.25 11.48 -14.89
C GLU A 352 10.86 12.65 -15.80
N THR A 353 11.80 13.48 -16.22
CA THR A 353 11.50 14.53 -17.21
C THR A 353 11.19 13.98 -18.61
N ASN A 354 11.62 12.75 -18.90
CA ASN A 354 11.47 12.08 -20.20
C ASN A 354 10.74 10.73 -20.07
N VAL A 355 9.67 10.70 -19.27
CA VAL A 355 8.94 9.49 -18.85
C VAL A 355 8.62 8.54 -20.02
N ASN A 356 8.03 9.06 -21.11
CA ASN A 356 7.59 8.24 -22.26
C ASN A 356 8.71 7.42 -22.91
N TYR A 357 9.95 7.89 -22.84
CA TYR A 357 11.10 7.23 -23.45
C TYR A 357 11.93 6.46 -22.44
N SER A 358 11.91 6.90 -21.18
CA SER A 358 12.87 6.48 -20.17
C SER A 358 12.34 5.36 -19.26
N ILE A 359 11.02 5.16 -19.25
CA ILE A 359 10.33 4.20 -18.37
C ILE A 359 9.50 3.27 -19.26
N PRO A 360 10.02 2.08 -19.62
CA PRO A 360 9.43 1.18 -20.63
C PRO A 360 7.98 0.73 -20.38
N ILE A 361 7.50 0.78 -19.14
CA ILE A 361 6.11 0.43 -18.81
C ILE A 361 5.14 1.60 -19.00
N VAL A 362 5.63 2.80 -19.31
CA VAL A 362 4.78 3.94 -19.62
C VAL A 362 4.45 3.90 -21.11
N MET A 363 3.16 3.79 -21.43
CA MET A 363 2.70 3.78 -22.82
C MET A 363 2.63 5.19 -23.39
N ARG A 364 2.11 6.14 -22.59
CA ARG A 364 2.05 7.56 -22.95
C ARG A 364 1.73 8.41 -21.73
N THR A 365 2.20 9.65 -21.77
CA THR A 365 1.75 10.75 -20.91
C THR A 365 0.79 11.66 -21.67
N LEU A 366 -0.33 11.96 -21.05
CA LEU A 366 -1.26 13.02 -21.39
C LEU A 366 -1.06 14.18 -20.39
N THR A 367 -1.80 15.28 -20.56
CA THR A 367 -1.54 16.56 -19.86
C THR A 367 -1.27 16.42 -18.35
N ASN A 368 -2.11 15.66 -17.62
CA ASN A 368 -1.95 15.39 -16.18
C ASN A 368 -2.06 13.88 -15.86
N HIS A 369 -1.97 13.03 -16.87
CA HIS A 369 -2.31 11.62 -16.74
C HIS A 369 -1.23 10.76 -17.38
N ILE A 370 -0.95 9.62 -16.78
CA ILE A 370 -0.03 8.65 -17.31
C ILE A 370 -0.73 7.31 -17.54
N GLU A 371 -0.58 6.79 -18.74
CA GLU A 371 -1.06 5.47 -19.09
C GLU A 371 0.07 4.45 -18.93
N LEU A 372 -0.11 3.53 -17.99
CA LEU A 372 0.82 2.44 -17.73
C LEU A 372 0.37 1.17 -18.43
N ALA A 373 1.33 0.51 -19.06
CA ALA A 373 1.20 -0.87 -19.47
C ALA A 373 1.01 -1.75 -18.24
N ASN A 374 0.19 -2.79 -18.35
CA ASN A 374 0.21 -3.85 -17.36
C ASN A 374 1.60 -4.54 -17.41
N PRO A 375 2.33 -4.71 -16.28
CA PRO A 375 3.64 -5.35 -16.28
C PRO A 375 3.68 -6.77 -16.89
N ILE A 376 2.56 -7.50 -16.89
CA ILE A 376 2.44 -8.81 -17.53
C ILE A 376 2.38 -8.67 -19.06
N LEU A 377 1.64 -7.69 -19.60
CA LEU A 377 1.65 -7.41 -21.04
C LEU A 377 3.02 -6.94 -21.50
N TYR A 378 3.69 -6.11 -20.68
CA TYR A 378 5.07 -5.71 -20.92
C TYR A 378 6.00 -6.94 -20.99
N TRP A 379 5.93 -7.83 -20.01
CA TRP A 379 6.68 -9.10 -20.01
C TRP A 379 6.41 -9.92 -21.27
N TYR A 380 5.14 -10.19 -21.58
CA TYR A 380 4.78 -11.03 -22.71
C TYR A 380 5.25 -10.45 -24.05
N SER A 381 5.13 -9.13 -24.21
CA SER A 381 5.58 -8.45 -25.43
C SER A 381 7.09 -8.60 -25.63
N LYS A 382 7.88 -8.40 -24.58
CA LYS A 382 9.35 -8.44 -24.65
C LYS A 382 9.89 -9.87 -24.70
N GLU A 383 9.40 -10.75 -23.84
CA GLU A 383 9.94 -12.09 -23.68
C GLU A 383 9.41 -13.08 -24.71
N ILE A 384 8.12 -12.99 -25.06
CA ILE A 384 7.42 -13.98 -25.88
C ILE A 384 7.28 -13.50 -27.32
N LEU A 385 6.83 -12.26 -27.52
CA LEU A 385 6.66 -11.70 -28.86
C LEU A 385 7.94 -11.07 -29.43
N ASN A 386 8.96 -10.83 -28.60
CA ASN A 386 10.17 -10.10 -28.97
C ASN A 386 9.85 -8.73 -29.62
N SER A 387 8.88 -8.01 -29.03
CA SER A 387 8.37 -6.74 -29.53
C SER A 387 8.73 -5.60 -28.58
N ASP A 388 9.14 -4.47 -29.15
CA ASP A 388 9.30 -3.22 -28.41
C ASP A 388 7.97 -2.55 -28.10
N GLU A 389 6.96 -2.78 -28.95
CA GLU A 389 5.59 -2.35 -28.72
C GLU A 389 4.87 -3.31 -27.78
N ILE A 390 4.15 -2.74 -26.81
CA ILE A 390 3.33 -3.50 -25.87
C ILE A 390 2.08 -4.00 -26.58
N CYS A 391 1.90 -5.32 -26.56
CA CYS A 391 0.68 -5.98 -27.03
C CYS A 391 -0.55 -5.36 -26.35
N THR A 392 -1.57 -5.06 -27.15
CA THR A 392 -2.93 -4.74 -26.68
C THR A 392 -3.93 -5.85 -26.96
N ASN A 393 -3.66 -6.71 -27.96
CA ASN A 393 -4.49 -7.85 -28.33
C ASN A 393 -3.64 -9.09 -28.64
N CYS A 394 -3.29 -9.86 -27.61
CA CYS A 394 -2.49 -11.08 -27.72
C CYS A 394 -3.10 -12.20 -26.84
N PRO A 395 -2.60 -13.44 -26.94
CA PRO A 395 -3.21 -14.60 -26.28
C PRO A 395 -3.45 -14.45 -24.78
N ILE A 396 -2.69 -13.61 -24.09
CA ILE A 396 -2.83 -13.39 -22.64
C ILE A 396 -3.76 -12.22 -22.26
N THR A 397 -4.28 -11.46 -23.22
CA THR A 397 -5.07 -10.24 -22.96
C THR A 397 -6.31 -10.54 -22.11
N GLU A 398 -6.99 -11.68 -22.31
CA GLU A 398 -8.14 -12.05 -21.49
C GLU A 398 -7.77 -12.22 -20.00
N TYR A 399 -6.65 -12.87 -19.71
CA TYR A 399 -6.18 -13.09 -18.34
C TYR A 399 -5.78 -11.77 -17.67
N VAL A 400 -5.10 -10.90 -18.41
CA VAL A 400 -4.73 -9.56 -17.93
C VAL A 400 -5.98 -8.69 -17.68
N ASN A 401 -7.00 -8.78 -18.53
CA ASN A 401 -8.25 -8.07 -18.32
C ASN A 401 -8.96 -8.56 -17.04
N LYS A 402 -8.98 -9.88 -16.81
CA LYS A 402 -9.48 -10.46 -15.55
C LYS A 402 -8.66 -9.99 -14.35
N LEU A 403 -7.33 -9.96 -14.42
CA LEU A 403 -6.48 -9.41 -13.37
C LEU A 403 -6.88 -7.98 -13.01
N ASN A 404 -7.03 -7.13 -14.03
CA ASN A 404 -7.41 -5.73 -13.86
C ASN A 404 -8.82 -5.60 -13.26
N GLU A 405 -9.75 -6.47 -13.63
CA GLU A 405 -11.09 -6.54 -13.02
C GLU A 405 -11.00 -6.86 -11.52
N PHE A 406 -10.25 -7.91 -11.14
CA PHE A 406 -10.01 -8.27 -9.75
C PHE A 406 -9.34 -7.13 -8.98
N LEU A 407 -8.31 -6.52 -9.56
CA LEU A 407 -7.57 -5.41 -8.97
C LEU A 407 -8.50 -4.22 -8.69
N ASN A 408 -9.33 -3.84 -9.66
CA ASN A 408 -10.34 -2.79 -9.50
C ASN A 408 -11.33 -3.10 -8.38
N ASN A 409 -11.77 -4.35 -8.26
CA ASN A 409 -12.67 -4.78 -7.19
C ASN A 409 -11.99 -4.72 -5.82
N TYR A 410 -10.75 -5.21 -5.68
CA TYR A 410 -10.00 -5.14 -4.43
C TYR A 410 -9.70 -3.70 -3.99
N VAL A 411 -9.35 -2.84 -4.94
CA VAL A 411 -9.20 -1.39 -4.70
C VAL A 411 -10.50 -0.79 -4.14
N LYS A 412 -11.66 -1.10 -4.72
CA LYS A 412 -12.97 -0.64 -4.23
C LYS A 412 -13.31 -1.19 -2.84
N LEU A 413 -12.87 -2.41 -2.54
CA LEU A 413 -13.02 -3.04 -1.23
C LEU A 413 -12.05 -2.49 -0.17
N GLY A 414 -11.12 -1.64 -0.59
CA GLY A 414 -10.20 -0.91 0.29
C GLY A 414 -8.84 -1.54 0.46
N TYR A 415 -8.48 -2.53 -0.37
CA TYR A 415 -7.08 -2.95 -0.53
C TYR A 415 -6.29 -1.88 -1.28
N PHE A 416 -4.98 -1.87 -1.08
CA PHE A 416 -4.02 -1.00 -1.77
C PHE A 416 -4.30 0.51 -1.60
N LYS A 417 -4.85 0.90 -0.44
CA LYS A 417 -5.02 2.31 -0.05
C LYS A 417 -3.71 2.94 0.39
N SER A 418 -2.88 2.16 1.06
CA SER A 418 -1.53 2.54 1.46
C SER A 418 -0.65 1.33 1.32
N VAL A 419 0.27 1.33 0.37
CA VAL A 419 1.07 0.14 0.05
C VAL A 419 2.52 0.37 0.45
N PHE A 420 3.19 -0.68 0.91
CA PHE A 420 4.65 -0.64 0.99
C PHE A 420 5.21 -0.53 -0.42
N LEU A 421 6.04 0.50 -0.63
CA LEU A 421 6.68 0.77 -1.91
C LEU A 421 7.73 -0.24 -2.18
#